data_AF-A0AAU6WRR3-F1
#
_entry.id   AF-A0AAU6WRR3-F1
#
_cell.length_a   1.000
_cell.length_b   1.000
_cell.length_c   1.000
_cell.angle_alpha   90.00
_cell.angle_beta   90.00
_cell.angle_gamma   90.00
#
_symmetry.space_group_name_H-M   'P 1'
#
loop_
_entity.id
_entity.type
_entity.pdbx_description
1 polymer ?
#
loop_
_entity_poly.entity_id
_entity_poly.type
_entity_poly.pdbx_seq_one_letter_code
_entity_poly.pdbx_strand_id
1 'polypeptide(L)' 'MVTDPSGVVVKTVENPSSELFLGGVKSGMYILTLTMKDGSVKSMKTIKK' A
#
# COMPACT_ATOMS: atom_id res chain seq x y z
N MET A 1 -3.32 1.50 3.00
CA MET A 1 -3.92 1.01 1.74
C MET A 1 -2.86 0.94 0.66
N VAL A 2 -3.02 0.03 -0.29
CA VAL A 2 -2.17 -0.12 -1.48
C VAL A 2 -3.03 0.15 -2.70
N THR A 3 -2.63 1.12 -3.52
CA THR A 3 -3.29 1.48 -4.78
C THR A 3 -2.37 1.30 -5.98
N ASP A 4 -2.95 1.03 -7.14
CA ASP A 4 -2.21 1.11 -8.40
C ASP A 4 -2.09 2.57 -8.88
N PRO A 5 -1.33 2.86 -9.97
CA PRO A 5 -1.15 4.23 -10.46
C PRO A 5 -2.43 4.90 -10.97
N SER A 6 -3.48 4.13 -11.26
CA SER A 6 -4.79 4.65 -11.65
C SER A 6 -5.66 5.02 -10.44
N GLY A 7 -5.21 4.72 -9.22
CA GLY A 7 -5.91 5.00 -7.97
C GLY A 7 -6.81 3.86 -7.50
N VAL A 8 -6.83 2.72 -8.19
CA VAL A 8 -7.63 1.56 -7.77
C VAL A 8 -7.04 0.96 -6.50
N VAL A 9 -7.88 0.74 -5.49
CA VAL A 9 -7.48 0.06 -4.25
C VAL A 9 -7.30 -1.42 -4.52
N VAL A 10 -6.06 -1.87 -4.38
CA VAL A 10 -5.68 -3.28 -4.57
C VAL A 10 -5.75 -4.04 -3.25
N LYS A 11 -5.40 -3.39 -2.14
CA LYS A 11 -5.47 -4.00 -0.81
C LYS A 11 -5.61 -2.97 0.30
N THR A 12 -6.46 -3.28 1.27
CA THR A 12 -6.50 -2.59 2.56
C THR A 12 -5.92 -3.53 3.61
N VAL A 13 -5.05 -2.99 4.47
CA VAL A 13 -4.42 -3.73 5.57
C VAL A 13 -4.63 -2.91 6.83
N GLU A 14 -5.35 -3.49 7.78
CA GLU A 14 -5.50 -2.93 9.12
C GLU A 14 -4.33 -3.38 10.00
N ASN A 15 -3.88 -2.49 10.89
CA ASN A 15 -2.74 -2.75 11.79
C ASN A 15 -1.52 -3.34 11.08
N PRO A 16 -0.96 -2.65 10.07
CA PRO A 16 0.17 -3.18 9.29
C PRO A 16 1.39 -3.44 10.19
N SER A 17 2.08 -4.55 9.95
CA SER A 17 3.42 -4.78 10.49
C SER A 17 4.48 -4.11 9.59
N SER A 18 5.76 -4.26 9.94
CA SER A 18 6.87 -3.75 9.13
C SER A 18 6.97 -4.39 7.74
N GLU A 19 6.23 -5.47 7.49
CA GLU A 19 6.21 -6.20 6.22
C GLU A 19 4.77 -6.35 5.70
N LEU A 20 4.57 -6.18 4.38
CA LEU A 20 3.27 -6.41 3.74
C LEU A 20 3.35 -7.60 2.79
N PHE A 21 2.51 -8.61 3.03
CA PHE A 21 2.29 -9.69 2.08
C PHE A 21 1.29 -9.28 1.00
N LEU A 22 1.78 -9.10 -0.23
CA LEU A 22 0.98 -8.76 -1.42
C LEU A 22 0.75 -9.97 -2.34
N GLY A 23 0.54 -11.15 -1.77
CA GLY A 23 0.15 -12.34 -2.54
C GLY A 23 -1.08 -12.09 -3.41
N GLY A 24 -1.08 -12.61 -4.65
CA GLY A 24 -2.17 -12.42 -5.63
C GLY A 24 -2.13 -11.10 -6.41
N VAL A 25 -1.33 -10.12 -5.98
CA VAL A 25 -1.13 -8.86 -6.71
C VAL A 25 -0.08 -9.06 -7.81
N LYS A 26 -0.29 -8.50 -9.00
CA LYS A 26 0.70 -8.59 -10.09
C LYS A 26 1.98 -7.81 -9.76
N SER A 27 3.08 -8.11 -10.44
CA SER A 27 4.26 -7.24 -10.42
C SER A 27 3.91 -5.89 -11.03
N GLY A 28 4.49 -4.81 -10.51
CA GLY A 28 4.17 -3.46 -10.95
C GLY A 28 4.47 -2.38 -9.92
N MET A 29 4.20 -1.14 -10.30
CA MET A 29 4.29 0.02 -9.42
C MET A 29 3.01 0.17 -8.61
N TYR A 30 3.17 0.47 -7.33
CA TYR A 30 2.07 0.71 -6.40
C TYR A 30 2.36 1.93 -5.54
N ILE A 31 1.31 2.50 -4.98
CA ILE A 31 1.38 3.54 -3.96
C ILE A 31 0.91 2.92 -2.64
N LEU A 32 1.80 2.93 -1.65
CA LEU A 32 1.45 2.58 -0.27
C LEU A 32 1.11 3.86 0.47
N THR A 33 -0.10 3.94 1.01
CA THR A 33 -0.54 5.03 1.87
C THR A 33 -0.81 4.49 3.28
N LEU A 34 -0.09 5.04 4.26
CA LEU A 34 -0.23 4.76 5.68
C LEU A 34 -0.96 5.93 6.35
N THR A 35 -2.03 5.62 7.07
CA THR A 35 -2.70 6.56 7.97
C THR A 35 -2.32 6.19 9.39
N MET A 36 -1.64 7.10 10.07
CA MET A 36 -1.16 6.91 11.44
C MET A 36 -2.28 7.23 12.43
N LYS A 37 -2.14 6.76 13.68
CA LYS A 37 -3.16 6.98 14.73
C LYS A 37 -3.39 8.45 15.08
N ASP A 38 -2.38 9.30 14.87
CA ASP A 38 -2.46 10.74 15.05
C ASP A 38 -3.14 11.47 13.87
N GLY A 39 -3.62 10.71 12.87
CA GLY A 39 -4.25 11.24 11.66
C GLY A 39 -3.25 11.64 10.57
N SER A 40 -1.95 11.61 10.83
CA SER A 40 -0.95 11.89 9.78
C SER A 40 -0.99 10.84 8.67
N VAL A 41 -0.75 11.29 7.44
CA VAL A 41 -0.76 10.43 6.25
C VAL A 41 0.62 10.43 5.61
N LYS A 42 1.15 9.24 5.33
CA LYS A 42 2.41 9.05 4.60
C LYS A 42 2.17 8.20 3.37
N SER A 43 2.66 8.66 2.22
CA SER A 43 2.55 7.93 0.96
C SER A 43 3.92 7.68 0.36
N MET A 44 4.15 6.48 -0.17
CA MET A 44 5.38 6.10 -0.84
C MET A 44 5.11 5.25 -2.08
N LYS A 45 5.88 5.49 -3.14
CA LYS A 45 5.88 4.64 -4.33
C LYS A 45 6.73 3.41 -4.06
N THR A 46 6.25 2.25 -4.47
CA THR A 46 6.98 0.98 -4.38
C THR A 46 6.82 0.19 -5.67
N ILE A 47 7.75 -0.72 -5.92
CA ILE A 47 7.72 -1.63 -7.07
C ILE A 47 7.71 -3.04 -6.53
N LYS A 48 6.63 -3.77 -6.77
CA LYS A 48 6.61 -5.22 -6.60
C LYS A 48 7.31 -5.82 -7.81
N LYS A 49 8.45 -6.46 -7.56
CA LYS A 49 9.14 -7.29 -8.56
C LYS A 49 8.34 -8.56 -8.82
#